data_AF-A0A2H0CQ55-F1
#
_entry.id   AF-A0A2H0CQ55-F1
#
_cell.length_a   1.000
_cell.length_b   1.000
_cell.length_c   1.000
_cell.angle_alpha   90.00
_cell.angle_beta   90.00
_cell.angle_gamma   90.00
#
_symmetry.space_group_name_H-M   'P 1'
#
loop_
_entity.id
_entity.type
_entity.pdbx_description
1 polymer ?
#
loop_
_entity_poly.entity_id
_entity_poly.type
_entity_poly.pdbx_seq_one_letter_code
_entity_poly.pdbx_strand_id
1 'polypeptide(L)' 'MEKLEAVQKVLRFSHSIREWCEGDHAIYFNDFDEQNVDDYSSGGFGNIADEIIERGIQENLLEEDEVD' A
#
# COMPACT_ATOMS: atom_id res chain seq x y z
N MET A 1 1.09 -1.86 13.27
CA MET A 1 1.71 -0.83 12.41
C MET A 1 0.57 -0.10 11.73
N GLU A 2 0.59 1.23 11.69
CA GLU A 2 -0.46 1.97 11.00
C GLU A 2 -0.44 1.68 9.50
N LYS A 3 -1.62 1.66 8.88
CA LYS A 3 -1.79 1.25 7.48
C LYS A 3 -0.93 2.05 6.50
N LEU A 4 -0.82 3.37 6.69
CA LEU A 4 0.04 4.23 5.89
C LEU A 4 1.51 3.81 5.99
N GLU A 5 1.99 3.50 7.19
CA GLU A 5 3.37 3.05 7.41
C GLU A 5 3.62 1.72 6.72
N ALA A 6 2.67 0.78 6.77
CA ALA A 6 2.76 -0.51 6.10
C ALA A 6 2.85 -0.35 4.57
N VAL A 7 1.97 0.46 3.98
CA VAL A 7 2.01 0.80 2.53
C VAL A 7 3.36 1.42 2.16
N GLN A 8 3.82 2.41 2.92
CA GLN A 8 5.09 3.08 2.64
C GLN A 8 6.30 2.14 2.79
N LYS A 9 6.28 1.23 3.77
CA LYS A 9 7.32 0.21 3.93
C LYS A 9 7.36 -0.71 2.71
N VAL A 10 6.21 -1.26 2.30
CA VAL A 10 6.13 -2.14 1.11
C VAL A 10 6.63 -1.42 -0.14
N LEU A 11 6.11 -0.23 -0.42
CA LEU A 11 6.51 0.52 -1.61
C LEU A 11 7.98 0.94 -1.59
N ARG A 12 8.59 1.12 -0.41
CA ARG A 12 10.02 1.43 -0.30
C ARG A 12 10.91 0.22 -0.63
N PHE A 13 10.50 -0.98 -0.26
CA PHE A 13 11.32 -2.19 -0.39
C PHE A 13 10.97 -3.10 -1.57
N SER A 14 9.74 -3.06 -2.08
CA SER A 14 9.34 -3.76 -3.30
C SER A 14 9.35 -2.84 -4.51
N HIS A 15 10.23 -3.14 -5.48
CA HIS A 15 10.19 -2.46 -6.78
C HIS A 15 8.98 -2.91 -7.60
N SER A 16 8.69 -4.22 -7.60
CA SER A 16 7.60 -4.83 -8.37
C SER A 16 6.24 -4.26 -8.01
N ILE A 17 5.95 -4.11 -6.71
CA ILE A 17 4.67 -3.55 -6.24
C ILE A 17 4.58 -2.06 -6.60
N ARG A 18 5.70 -1.33 -6.57
CA ARG A 18 5.75 0.07 -6.99
C ARG A 18 5.49 0.24 -8.49
N GLU A 19 6.11 -0.58 -9.33
CA GLU A 19 5.86 -0.58 -10.78
C GLU A 19 4.39 -0.93 -11.09
N TRP A 20 3.78 -1.85 -10.34
CA TRP A 20 2.36 -2.16 -10.45
C TRP A 20 1.48 -0.95 -10.09
N CYS A 21 1.77 -0.23 -9.00
CA CYS A 21 1.02 0.97 -8.62
C CYS A 21 1.12 2.07 -9.69
N GLU A 22 2.33 2.34 -10.17
CA GLU A 22 2.58 3.41 -11.13
C GLU A 22 2.03 3.06 -12.53
N GLY A 23 2.14 1.80 -12.95
CA GLY A 23 1.73 1.33 -14.27
C GLY A 23 0.23 1.11 -14.41
N ASP A 24 -0.38 0.37 -13.49
CA ASP A 24 -1.77 -0.06 -13.61
C ASP A 24 -2.75 0.96 -13.00
N HIS A 25 -2.29 1.72 -12.00
CA HIS A 25 -3.14 2.63 -11.23
C HIS A 25 -2.77 4.11 -11.37
N ALA A 26 -1.59 4.42 -11.93
CA ALA A 26 -1.03 5.78 -11.95
C ALA A 26 -0.95 6.42 -10.54
N ILE A 27 -0.67 5.58 -9.53
CA ILE A 27 -0.52 5.99 -8.12
C ILE A 27 0.96 5.90 -7.75
N TYR A 28 1.47 6.95 -7.11
CA TYR A 28 2.86 7.08 -6.69
C TYR A 28 2.99 7.04 -5.17
N PHE A 29 4.21 6.78 -4.69
CA PHE A 29 4.51 6.70 -3.26
C PHE A 29 3.97 7.87 -2.41
N ASN A 30 4.07 9.10 -2.92
CA ASN A 30 3.66 10.31 -2.20
C ASN A 30 2.15 10.60 -2.28
N ASP A 31 1.39 9.81 -3.05
CA ASP A 31 -0.05 10.00 -3.15
C ASP A 31 -0.78 9.44 -1.94
N PHE A 32 -0.15 8.56 -1.15
CA PHE A 32 -0.74 8.00 0.06
C PHE A 32 -0.56 8.93 1.27
N ASP A 33 -1.65 9.14 2.01
CA ASP A 33 -1.70 9.89 3.26
C ASP A 33 -2.64 9.24 4.28
N GLU A 34 -2.65 9.74 5.52
CA GLU A 34 -3.42 9.17 6.64
C GLU A 34 -4.94 9.15 6.39
N GLN A 35 -5.47 9.99 5.49
CA GLN A 35 -6.89 10.04 5.20
C GLN A 35 -7.25 9.09 4.06
N ASN A 36 -6.42 9.04 3.01
CA ASN A 36 -6.79 8.30 1.80
C ASN A 36 -6.50 6.79 1.87
N VAL A 37 -5.58 6.35 2.74
CA VAL A 37 -5.31 4.91 2.95
C VAL A 37 -6.48 4.19 3.61
N ASP A 38 -7.34 4.92 4.32
CA ASP A 38 -8.55 4.39 4.97
C ASP A 38 -9.84 4.87 4.28
N ASP A 39 -9.73 5.61 3.17
CA ASP A 39 -10.89 6.00 2.37
C ASP A 39 -11.20 4.91 1.32
N TYR A 40 -12.29 4.18 1.57
CA TYR A 40 -12.83 3.15 0.67
C TYR A 40 -13.88 3.69 -0.30
N SER A 41 -14.12 5.01 -0.30
CA SER A 41 -15.03 5.67 -1.23
C SER A 41 -14.40 5.76 -2.63
N SER A 42 -15.22 6.10 -3.63
CA SER A 42 -14.74 6.35 -4.99
C SER A 42 -13.74 7.51 -5.00
N GLY A 43 -12.47 7.23 -5.28
CA GLY A 43 -11.38 8.21 -5.30
C GLY A 43 -10.44 8.13 -4.10
N GLY A 44 -10.79 7.35 -3.07
CA GLY A 44 -9.87 6.97 -2.00
C GLY A 44 -8.99 5.78 -2.39
N PHE A 45 -7.97 5.50 -1.58
CA PHE A 45 -6.99 4.45 -1.85
C PHE A 45 -7.11 3.23 -0.95
N GLY A 46 -8.16 3.10 -0.13
CA GLY A 46 -8.33 2.00 0.80
C GLY A 46 -8.14 0.61 0.19
N ASN A 47 -8.79 0.34 -0.95
CA ASN A 47 -8.67 -0.95 -1.62
C ASN A 47 -7.27 -1.20 -2.20
N ILE A 48 -6.60 -0.16 -2.70
CA ILE A 48 -5.25 -0.30 -3.26
C ILE A 48 -4.23 -0.46 -2.13
N ALA A 49 -4.41 0.26 -1.02
CA ALA A 49 -3.59 0.13 0.18
C ALA A 49 -3.65 -1.31 0.73
N ASP A 50 -4.86 -1.91 0.80
CA ASP A 50 -5.03 -3.30 1.23
C ASP A 50 -4.27 -4.27 0.31
N GLU A 51 -4.44 -4.15 -1.01
CA GLU A 51 -3.74 -5.00 -1.99
C GLU A 51 -2.21 -4.83 -1.91
N ILE A 52 -1.70 -3.62 -1.68
CA ILE A 52 -0.26 -3.37 -1.48
C ILE A 52 0.23 -4.14 -0.26
N ILE A 53 -0.52 -4.09 0.85
CA ILE A 53 -0.18 -4.79 2.09
C ILE A 53 -0.19 -6.30 1.88
N GLU A 54 -1.25 -6.84 1.27
CA GLU A 54 -1.35 -8.27 0.96
C GLU A 54 -0.18 -8.77 0.10
N ARG A 55 0.19 -8.01 -0.94
CA ARG A 55 1.38 -8.32 -1.75
C ARG A 55 2.68 -8.19 -0.96
N GLY A 56 2.77 -7.21 -0.07
CA GLY A 56 3.89 -7.04 0.85
C GLY A 56 4.08 -8.26 1.77
N ILE A 57 2.98 -8.83 2.27
CA ILE A 57 2.99 -10.08 3.06
C ILE A 57 3.46 -11.25 2.18
N GLN A 58 2.95 -11.36 0.95
CA GLN A 58 3.38 -12.41 0.00
C GLN A 58 4.87 -12.33 -0.37
N GLU A 59 5.43 -11.11 -0.44
CA GLU A 59 6.86 -10.88 -0.65
C GLU A 59 7.69 -10.95 0.65
N ASN A 60 7.06 -11.29 1.78
CA ASN A 60 7.70 -11.40 3.10
C ASN A 60 8.37 -10.08 3.56
N LEU A 61 7.79 -8.94 3.16
CA LEU A 61 8.16 -7.59 3.57
C LEU A 61 7.38 -7.15 4.82
N LEU A 62 6.19 -7.74 5.01
CA LEU A 62 5.35 -7.56 6.18
C LEU A 62 4.98 -8.91 6.80
N GLU A 63 4.70 -8.91 8.11
CA GLU A 63 4.04 -10.03 8.79
C GLU A 63 2.51 -9.80 8.79
N GLU A 64 1.70 -10.87 8.78
CA GLU A 64 0.24 -10.75 8.68
C GLU A 64 -0.36 -10.05 9.93
N ASP A 65 0.23 -10.26 11.10
CA ASP A 65 -0.17 -9.65 12.36
C ASP A 65 0.56 -8.32 12.69
N GLU A 66 1.40 -7.83 11.78
CA GLU A 66 2.13 -6.56 11.97
C GLU A 66 1.25 -5.33 11.72
N VAL A 67 0.17 -5.45 10.94
CA VAL A 67 -0.67 -4.31 10.52
C VAL A 67 -1.94 -4.25 11.39
N ASP A 68 -2.24 -3.05 11.93
CA ASP A 68 -3.40 -2.79 12.80
C ASP A 68 -4.71 -2.62 12.02
#